data_AF-A0A8J7BM49-F1
#
_entry.id   AF-A0A8J7BM49-F1
#
_cell.length_a   1.000
_cell.length_b   1.000
_cell.length_c   1.000
_cell.angle_alpha   90.00
_cell.angle_beta   90.00
_cell.angle_gamma   90.00
#
_symmetry.space_group_name_H-M   'P 1'
#
loop_
_entity.id
_entity.type
_entity.pdbx_description
1 polymer ?
#
loop_
_entity_poly.entity_id
_entity_poly.type
_entity_poly.pdbx_seq_one_letter_code
_entity_poly.pdbx_strand_id
1 'polypeptide(L)'
;MGKAIALQGTVVAVPGAMPYSPAQTGAWTALPVQVKAYPKLKVGGQSVIYEAECKFMFTGVQTPPSGPPVPVTGQETVKLTAKSTKLQKKVLVQGDMMQSSYGNQLKIVTTSKVKTA
;
A
#
# COMPACT_ATOMS: atom_id res chain seq x y z
N MET A 1 20.85 -6.84 -13.76
CA MET A 1 20.19 -7.68 -12.73
C MET A 1 18.69 -7.41 -12.78
N GLY A 2 17.84 -8.44 -12.86
CA GLY A 2 16.38 -8.29 -12.91
C GLY A 2 15.77 -8.01 -11.52
N LYS A 3 14.68 -7.24 -11.46
CA LYS A 3 13.91 -7.05 -10.23
C LYS A 3 13.05 -8.29 -9.94
N ALA A 4 12.93 -8.66 -8.67
CA ALA A 4 12.04 -9.73 -8.22
C ALA A 4 10.57 -9.37 -8.47
N ILE A 5 9.76 -10.35 -8.87
CA ILE A 5 8.33 -10.16 -9.16
C ILE A 5 7.54 -10.24 -7.84
N ALA A 6 6.58 -9.34 -7.67
CA ALA A 6 5.69 -9.35 -6.53
C ALA A 6 4.69 -10.51 -6.60
N LEU A 7 4.53 -11.21 -5.49
CA LEU A 7 3.59 -12.32 -5.30
C LEU A 7 2.56 -11.95 -4.23
N GLN A 8 1.46 -12.69 -4.17
CA GLN A 8 0.49 -12.51 -3.09
C GLN A 8 1.18 -12.67 -1.72
N GLY A 9 0.91 -11.72 -0.81
CA GLY A 9 1.56 -11.65 0.52
C GLY A 9 2.87 -10.84 0.57
N THR A 10 3.38 -10.35 -0.57
CA THR A 10 4.59 -9.49 -0.61
C THR A 10 4.31 -7.99 -0.48
N VAL A 11 3.04 -7.60 -0.35
CA VAL A 11 2.65 -6.21 -0.22
C VAL A 11 2.56 -5.85 1.26
N VAL A 12 3.26 -4.80 1.65
CA VAL A 12 3.25 -4.27 3.01
C VAL A 12 2.57 -2.91 3.00
N ALA A 13 1.55 -2.76 3.84
CA ALA A 13 0.94 -1.48 4.16
C ALA A 13 1.62 -0.87 5.38
N VAL A 14 2.01 0.41 5.30
CA VAL A 14 2.63 1.16 6.40
C VAL A 14 1.79 2.40 6.65
N PRO A 15 1.16 2.53 7.83
CA PRO A 15 0.45 3.75 8.19
C PRO A 15 1.38 4.96 8.26
N GLY A 16 0.88 6.11 7.82
CA GLY A 16 1.59 7.38 7.88
C GLY A 16 1.51 8.03 9.26
N ALA A 17 2.30 9.10 9.44
CA ALA A 17 2.37 9.84 10.69
C ALA A 17 1.62 11.19 10.64
N MET A 18 1.22 11.66 9.45
CA MET A 18 0.57 12.97 9.32
C MET A 18 -0.92 12.86 9.70
N PRO A 19 -1.40 13.68 10.65
CA PRO A 19 -2.80 13.66 11.05
C PRO A 19 -3.76 14.01 9.89
N TYR A 20 -4.94 13.43 9.92
CA TYR A 20 -6.02 13.80 9.00
C TYR A 20 -6.63 15.14 9.46
N SER A 21 -6.62 16.16 8.60
CA SER A 21 -7.21 17.46 8.94
C SER A 21 -8.71 17.31 9.23
N PRO A 22 -9.25 17.92 10.31
CA PRO A 22 -8.64 18.93 11.19
C PRO A 22 -8.01 18.37 12.49
N ALA A 23 -7.73 17.07 12.58
CA ALA A 23 -7.12 16.49 13.76
C ALA A 23 -5.71 17.06 14.02
N GLN A 24 -5.41 17.31 15.28
CA GLN A 24 -4.08 17.71 15.73
C GLN A 24 -3.22 16.49 16.06
N THR A 25 -3.85 15.43 16.54
CA THR A 25 -3.21 14.15 16.88
C THR A 25 -4.11 12.99 16.48
N GLY A 26 -3.52 11.81 16.32
CA GLY A 26 -4.23 10.57 16.01
C GLY A 26 -3.32 9.55 15.35
N ALA A 27 -3.91 8.44 14.92
CA ALA A 27 -3.20 7.36 14.27
C ALA A 27 -3.96 6.84 13.06
N TRP A 28 -3.19 6.42 12.05
CA TRP A 28 -3.68 5.66 10.92
C TRP A 28 -3.59 4.17 11.23
N THR A 29 -4.63 3.42 10.86
CA THR A 29 -4.67 1.96 10.89
C THR A 29 -4.84 1.45 9.48
N ALA A 30 -3.95 0.57 9.04
CA ALA A 30 -4.09 -0.12 7.76
C ALA A 30 -5.13 -1.24 7.86
N LEU A 31 -6.09 -1.25 6.93
CA LEU A 31 -6.99 -2.39 6.75
C LEU A 31 -6.33 -3.47 5.87
N PRO A 32 -6.90 -4.69 5.80
CA PRO A 32 -6.34 -5.76 4.99
C PRO A 32 -6.10 -5.33 3.54
N VAL A 33 -4.88 -5.57 3.05
CA VAL A 33 -4.47 -5.26 1.68
C VAL A 33 -5.24 -6.14 0.70
N GLN A 34 -5.87 -5.51 -0.29
CA GLN A 34 -6.50 -6.18 -1.42
C GLN A 34 -5.51 -6.22 -2.59
N VAL A 35 -5.42 -7.35 -3.28
CA VAL A 35 -4.51 -7.52 -4.43
C VAL A 35 -5.26 -8.03 -5.64
N LYS A 36 -4.87 -7.55 -6.81
CA LYS A 36 -5.27 -8.17 -8.08
C LYS A 36 -4.08 -8.88 -8.70
N ALA A 37 -4.31 -10.13 -9.06
CA ALA A 37 -3.31 -11.03 -9.58
C ALA A 37 -3.71 -11.60 -10.94
N TYR A 38 -2.71 -12.02 -11.72
CA TYR A 38 -2.93 -12.80 -12.92
C TYR A 38 -3.08 -14.28 -12.56
N PRO A 39 -4.27 -14.90 -12.71
CA PRO A 39 -4.48 -16.29 -12.28
C PRO A 39 -3.64 -17.30 -13.08
N LYS A 40 -3.28 -16.97 -14.32
CA LYS A 40 -2.49 -17.82 -15.23
C LYS A 40 -0.98 -17.54 -15.17
N LEU A 41 -0.55 -16.43 -14.57
CA LEU A 41 0.87 -16.11 -14.45
C LEU A 41 1.31 -16.40 -13.02
N LYS A 42 2.01 -17.51 -12.84
CA LYS A 42 2.45 -18.00 -11.53
C LYS A 42 3.96 -18.16 -11.48
N VAL A 43 4.53 -17.92 -10.32
CA VAL A 43 5.94 -18.20 -9.99
C VAL A 43 5.94 -18.97 -8.68
N GLY A 44 6.56 -20.15 -8.65
CA GLY A 44 6.56 -21.00 -7.46
C GLY A 44 5.16 -21.38 -6.97
N GLY A 45 4.19 -21.52 -7.89
CA GLY A 45 2.79 -21.81 -7.55
C GLY A 45 1.95 -20.61 -7.11
N GLN A 46 2.55 -19.44 -6.86
CA GLN A 46 1.85 -18.23 -6.44
C GLN A 46 1.56 -17.32 -7.63
N SER A 47 0.36 -16.72 -7.63
CA SER A 47 -0.05 -15.77 -8.68
C SER A 47 0.73 -14.46 -8.59
N VAL A 48 1.15 -13.96 -9.74
CA VAL A 48 1.83 -12.67 -9.88
C VAL A 48 0.82 -11.53 -9.77
N ILE A 49 1.14 -10.52 -8.95
CA ILE A 49 0.27 -9.36 -8.73
C ILE A 49 0.59 -8.20 -9.68
N TYR A 50 -0.44 -7.45 -10.08
CA TYR A 50 -0.32 -6.26 -10.93
C TYR A 50 -0.92 -5.00 -10.30
N GLU A 51 -1.69 -5.16 -9.23
CA GLU A 51 -2.31 -4.06 -8.49
C GLU A 51 -2.45 -4.47 -7.02
N ALA A 52 -2.23 -3.52 -6.13
CA ALA A 52 -2.52 -3.64 -4.71
C ALA A 52 -3.20 -2.37 -4.21
N GLU A 53 -4.13 -2.53 -3.28
CA GLU A 53 -4.91 -1.45 -2.69
C GLU A 53 -5.05 -1.68 -1.19
N CYS A 54 -4.93 -0.61 -0.42
CA CYS A 54 -5.15 -0.65 1.02
C CYS A 54 -5.91 0.60 1.44
N LYS A 55 -6.97 0.39 2.19
CA LYS A 55 -7.71 1.45 2.86
C LYS A 55 -7.09 1.67 4.23
N PHE A 56 -6.79 2.91 4.54
CA PHE A 56 -6.31 3.36 5.84
C PHE A 56 -7.44 4.12 6.52
N MET A 57 -7.64 3.83 7.80
CA MET A 57 -8.61 4.51 8.66
C MET A 57 -7.87 5.35 9.68
N PHE A 58 -8.24 6.61 9.82
CA PHE A 58 -7.69 7.52 10.82
C PHE A 58 -8.67 7.69 11.98
N THR A 59 -8.13 7.66 13.20
CA THR A 59 -8.83 8.10 14.40
C THR A 59 -7.93 9.05 15.17
N GLY A 60 -8.48 10.19 15.57
CA GLY A 60 -7.74 11.24 16.26
C GLY A 60 -8.64 12.23 16.95
N VAL A 61 -8.05 13.34 17.38
CA VAL A 61 -8.76 14.40 18.07
C VAL A 61 -8.33 15.78 17.58
N GLN A 62 -9.27 16.72 17.64
CA GLN A 62 -9.03 18.15 17.51
C GLN A 62 -9.38 18.79 18.86
N THR A 63 -8.49 19.61 19.40
CA THR A 63 -8.75 20.43 20.59
C THR A 63 -8.91 21.89 20.18
N PRO A 64 -10.15 22.42 20.15
CA PRO A 64 -10.40 23.83 19.90
C PRO A 64 -9.82 24.71 21.02
N PRO A 65 -9.48 25.98 20.75
CA PRO A 65 -8.88 26.87 21.76
C PRO A 65 -9.71 27.05 23.04
N SER A 66 -11.03 26.93 22.97
CA SER A 66 -11.95 27.18 24.09
C SER A 66 -12.97 26.04 24.28
N GLY A 67 -12.62 24.81 23.89
CA GLY A 67 -13.56 23.69 23.92
C GLY A 67 -12.93 22.35 24.29
N PRO A 68 -13.75 21.34 24.62
CA PRO A 68 -13.27 19.99 24.88
C PRO A 68 -12.69 19.35 23.59
N PRO A 69 -11.80 18.35 23.71
CA PRO A 69 -11.35 17.57 22.55
C PRO A 69 -12.53 16.94 21.80
N VAL A 70 -12.53 17.09 20.48
CA VAL A 70 -13.54 16.56 19.56
C VAL A 70 -12.92 15.41 18.77
N PRO A 71 -13.55 14.22 18.71
CA PRO A 71 -13.05 13.11 17.92
C PRO A 71 -13.12 13.45 16.42
N VAL A 72 -12.06 13.10 15.70
CA VAL A 72 -11.96 13.23 14.25
C VAL A 72 -11.68 11.86 13.66
N THR A 73 -12.43 11.50 12.63
CA THR A 73 -12.18 10.28 11.84
C THR A 73 -11.90 10.66 10.40
N GLY A 74 -11.11 9.84 9.74
CA GLY A 74 -10.74 10.02 8.34
C GLY A 74 -10.51 8.67 7.67
N GLN A 75 -10.45 8.69 6.35
CA GLN A 75 -10.07 7.52 5.58
C GLN A 75 -9.29 7.92 4.34
N GLU A 76 -8.40 7.04 3.91
CA GLU A 76 -7.66 7.19 2.66
C GLU A 76 -7.50 5.84 1.99
N THR A 77 -7.55 5.80 0.66
CA THR A 77 -7.21 4.60 -0.10
C THR A 77 -5.91 4.85 -0.86
N VAL A 78 -4.89 4.05 -0.55
CA VAL A 78 -3.64 4.03 -1.32
C VAL A 78 -3.71 2.90 -2.31
N LYS A 79 -3.46 3.22 -3.58
CA LYS A 79 -3.46 2.27 -4.69
C LYS A 79 -2.09 2.24 -5.36
N LEU A 80 -1.50 1.04 -5.43
CA LEU A 80 -0.25 0.76 -6.10
C LEU A 80 -0.52 -0.08 -7.36
N THR A 81 -0.36 0.54 -8.52
CA THR A 81 -0.56 -0.12 -9.82
C THR A 81 0.78 -0.36 -10.49
N ALA A 82 0.95 -1.52 -11.12
CA ALA A 82 2.13 -1.84 -11.90
C ALA A 82 2.37 -0.80 -13.00
N LYS A 83 3.60 -0.28 -13.04
CA LYS A 83 4.04 0.61 -14.13
C LYS A 83 4.22 -0.21 -15.41
N SER A 84 4.15 0.47 -16.56
CA SER A 84 4.49 -0.16 -17.83
C SER A 84 5.92 -0.69 -17.79
N THR A 85 6.13 -1.94 -18.20
CA THR A 85 7.45 -2.55 -18.36
C THR A 85 7.60 -3.05 -19.79
N LYS A 86 8.81 -3.51 -20.17
CA LYS A 86 9.03 -4.18 -21.48
C LYS A 86 8.29 -5.52 -21.60
N LEU A 87 7.72 -6.05 -20.51
CA LEU A 87 6.88 -7.25 -20.54
C LEU A 87 5.51 -6.90 -21.13
N GLN A 88 4.93 -7.82 -21.89
CA GLN A 88 3.55 -7.68 -22.42
C GLN A 88 2.50 -7.50 -21.31
N LYS A 89 2.78 -7.97 -20.08
CA LYS A 89 1.93 -7.80 -18.91
C LYS A 89 2.64 -6.95 -17.85
N LYS A 90 1.92 -5.97 -17.29
CA LYS A 90 2.43 -5.10 -16.22
C LYS A 90 2.38 -5.86 -14.91
N VAL A 91 3.51 -5.96 -14.23
CA VAL A 91 3.62 -6.67 -12.94
C VAL A 91 4.24 -5.74 -11.91
N LEU A 92 3.81 -5.85 -10.67
CA LEU A 92 4.48 -5.18 -9.56
C LEU A 92 5.80 -5.90 -9.29
N VAL A 93 6.83 -5.14 -8.96
CA VAL A 93 8.18 -5.66 -8.72
C VAL A 93 8.75 -5.14 -7.41
N GLN A 94 9.82 -5.79 -6.94
CA GLN A 94 10.52 -5.39 -5.74
C GLN A 94 10.90 -3.91 -5.76
N GLY A 95 10.58 -3.22 -4.66
CA GLY A 95 10.82 -1.80 -4.48
C GLY A 95 9.77 -0.88 -5.11
N ASP A 96 8.75 -1.43 -5.80
CA ASP A 96 7.60 -0.61 -6.17
C ASP A 96 6.87 -0.14 -4.91
N MET A 97 6.56 1.15 -4.88
CA MET A 97 5.86 1.78 -3.77
C MET A 97 4.96 2.93 -4.24
N MET A 98 3.92 3.18 -3.45
CA MET A 98 3.09 4.37 -3.52
C MET A 98 2.94 4.92 -2.11
N GLN A 99 3.10 6.23 -1.96
CA GLN A 99 2.94 6.94 -0.69
C GLN A 99 2.00 8.13 -0.90
N SER A 100 1.11 8.36 0.05
CA SER A 100 0.19 9.50 0.04
C SER A 100 0.77 10.74 0.73
N SER A 101 0.03 11.85 0.66
CA SER A 101 0.35 13.08 1.40
C SER A 101 0.28 12.88 2.92
N TYR A 102 -0.52 11.92 3.41
CA TYR A 102 -0.58 11.59 4.84
C TYR A 102 0.58 10.67 5.29
N GLY A 103 1.41 10.23 4.36
CA GLY A 103 2.50 9.28 4.60
C GLY A 103 2.06 7.82 4.63
N ASN A 104 0.78 7.52 4.38
CA ASN A 104 0.32 6.14 4.23
C ASN A 104 0.96 5.53 2.98
N GLN A 105 1.47 4.31 3.10
CA GLN A 105 2.29 3.70 2.06
C GLN A 105 1.87 2.26 1.77
N LEU A 106 1.88 1.90 0.49
CA LEU A 106 1.98 0.53 0.02
C LEU A 106 3.37 0.31 -0.59
N LYS A 107 4.04 -0.78 -0.21
CA LYS A 107 5.33 -1.15 -0.79
C LYS A 107 5.44 -2.65 -1.02
N ILE A 108 6.14 -3.04 -2.08
CA ILE A 108 6.49 -4.42 -2.35
C ILE A 108 7.78 -4.78 -1.62
N VAL A 109 7.70 -5.82 -0.78
CA VAL A 109 8.84 -6.44 -0.10
C VAL A 109 8.85 -7.93 -0.44
N THR A 110 9.73 -8.30 -1.36
CA THR A 110 9.96 -9.67 -1.80
C THR A 110 11.46 -9.92 -1.97
N THR A 111 11.89 -11.10 -1.55
CA THR A 111 13.25 -11.63 -1.77
C THR A 111 13.28 -12.64 -2.92
N SER A 112 12.13 -12.97 -3.52
CA SER A 112 11.98 -14.00 -4.54
C SER A 112 12.59 -13.57 -5.88
N LYS A 113 13.88 -13.86 -6.07
CA LYS A 113 14.57 -13.69 -7.36
C LYS A 113 13.94 -14.64 -8.38
N VAL A 114 13.18 -14.11 -9.33
CA VAL A 114 12.77 -14.89 -10.51
C VAL A 114 13.96 -14.90 -11.46
N LYS A 115 14.60 -16.07 -11.65
CA LYS A 115 15.52 -16.26 -12.76
C LYS A 115 14.70 -16.19 -14.04
N THR A 116 14.91 -15.15 -14.85
CA THR A 116 14.54 -15.19 -16.26
C THR A 116 15.44 -16.23 -16.91
N ALA A 117 14.85 -17.30 -17.46
CA ALA A 117 15.55 -18.22 -18.34
C ALA A 117 15.99 -17.50 -19.62
#